data_AF-K5WV14-F1
#
_entry.id   AF-K5WV14-F1
#
_cell.length_a   1.000
_cell.length_b   1.000
_cell.length_c   1.000
_cell.angle_alpha   90.00
_cell.angle_beta   90.00
_cell.angle_gamma   90.00
#
_symmetry.space_group_name_H-M   'P 1'
#
loop_
_entity.id
_entity.type
_entity.pdbx_description
1 polymer ?
#
loop_
_entity_poly.entity_id
_entity_poly.type
_entity_poly.pdbx_seq_one_letter_code
_entity_poly.pdbx_strand_id
1 'polypeptide(L)'
;MAPIDFSFAHEDVVQKIVHDVKRLSDESLAADKGVHDIQHAARKLTEKHINNITALAGLSVGVDGFAKTFNESLKEARNSASLGVTNNKDFVEDTVIAMVEGIKTKKDLDEAILELKEIANQKPTQSKGFPGAEKMFGDISATRSSDAAKMQKVLGETTDIKKTVEELTKAFAPAKAGYKEVNEALSAYATKIL
;
A
#
# COMPACT_ATOMS: atom_id res chain seq x y z
N MET A 1 -29.51 5.68 -12.08
CA MET A 1 -28.05 5.64 -11.83
C MET A 1 -27.52 4.31 -12.33
N ALA A 2 -26.35 4.30 -12.99
CA ALA A 2 -25.63 3.06 -13.22
C ALA A 2 -25.16 2.49 -11.87
N PRO A 3 -25.06 1.16 -11.70
CA PRO A 3 -24.50 0.56 -10.48
C PRO A 3 -23.11 1.12 -10.21
N ILE A 4 -22.84 1.54 -8.98
CA ILE A 4 -21.49 1.89 -8.57
C ILE A 4 -20.63 0.62 -8.59
N ASP A 5 -19.42 0.75 -9.10
CA ASP A 5 -18.47 -0.36 -9.19
C ASP A 5 -17.23 -0.07 -8.35
N PHE A 6 -16.86 -1.02 -7.49
CA PHE A 6 -15.72 -0.94 -6.60
C PHE A 6 -14.69 -1.99 -7.00
N SER A 7 -13.46 -1.59 -7.29
CA SER A 7 -12.45 -2.49 -7.85
C SER A 7 -12.20 -3.71 -6.95
N PHE A 8 -12.20 -3.51 -5.63
CA PHE A 8 -11.96 -4.57 -4.65
C PHE A 8 -13.22 -5.40 -4.33
N ALA A 9 -14.36 -5.11 -4.97
CA ALA A 9 -15.50 -6.03 -4.95
C ALA A 9 -15.30 -7.23 -5.88
N HIS A 10 -14.33 -7.16 -6.80
CA HIS A 10 -14.04 -8.22 -7.78
C HIS A 10 -12.89 -9.09 -7.30
N GLU A 11 -13.18 -10.37 -7.07
CA GLU A 11 -12.22 -11.34 -6.53
C GLU A 11 -10.98 -11.50 -7.43
N ASP A 12 -11.14 -11.48 -8.75
CA ASP A 12 -10.02 -11.59 -9.70
C ASP A 12 -9.04 -10.40 -9.59
N VAL A 13 -9.57 -9.20 -9.38
CA VAL A 13 -8.77 -7.99 -9.15
C VAL A 13 -8.01 -8.10 -7.82
N VAL A 14 -8.70 -8.50 -6.75
CA VAL A 14 -8.10 -8.66 -5.42
C VAL A 14 -7.00 -9.71 -5.44
N GLN A 15 -7.27 -10.91 -5.99
CA GLN A 15 -6.30 -12.00 -6.05
C GLN A 15 -5.06 -11.63 -6.87
N LYS A 16 -5.24 -10.88 -7.97
CA LYS A 16 -4.11 -10.38 -8.75
C LYS A 16 -3.23 -9.43 -7.91
N ILE A 17 -3.83 -8.50 -7.17
CA ILE A 17 -3.09 -7.56 -6.33
C ILE A 17 -2.37 -8.30 -5.20
N VAL A 18 -3.05 -9.23 -4.51
CA VAL A 18 -2.47 -10.05 -3.45
C VAL A 18 -1.27 -10.84 -3.98
N HIS A 19 -1.41 -11.47 -5.15
CA HIS A 19 -0.33 -12.18 -5.81
C HIS A 19 0.85 -11.26 -6.13
N ASP A 20 0.59 -10.07 -6.68
CA ASP A 20 1.64 -9.12 -7.05
C ASP A 20 2.37 -8.54 -5.83
N VAL A 21 1.67 -8.25 -4.72
CA VAL A 21 2.28 -7.84 -3.45
C VAL A 21 3.15 -8.96 -2.88
N LYS A 22 2.68 -10.21 -2.96
CA LYS A 22 3.47 -11.37 -2.54
C LYS A 22 4.73 -11.53 -3.40
N ARG A 23 4.62 -11.42 -4.72
CA ARG A 23 5.75 -11.48 -5.64
C ARG A 23 6.77 -10.38 -5.34
N LEU A 24 6.30 -9.15 -5.12
CA LEU A 24 7.17 -8.04 -4.70
C LEU A 24 7.87 -8.35 -3.37
N SER A 25 7.18 -8.96 -2.40
CA SER A 25 7.79 -9.39 -1.13
C SER A 25 8.92 -10.40 -1.36
N ASP A 26 8.66 -11.43 -2.17
CA ASP A 26 9.64 -12.49 -2.45
C ASP A 26 10.84 -11.96 -3.24
N GLU A 27 10.62 -11.04 -4.20
CA GLU A 27 11.67 -10.33 -4.94
C GLU A 27 12.53 -9.46 -4.01
N SER A 28 11.91 -8.68 -3.10
CA SER A 28 12.63 -7.87 -2.11
C SER A 28 13.55 -8.72 -1.23
N LEU A 29 13.06 -9.85 -0.73
CA LEU A 29 13.83 -10.76 0.13
C LEU A 29 14.98 -11.44 -0.64
N ALA A 30 14.73 -11.86 -1.88
CA ALA A 30 15.76 -12.46 -2.71
C ALA A 30 16.88 -11.45 -3.04
N ALA A 31 16.50 -10.20 -3.34
CA ALA A 31 17.46 -9.13 -3.58
C ALA A 31 18.28 -8.80 -2.33
N ASP A 32 17.64 -8.67 -1.16
CA ASP A 32 18.34 -8.43 0.12
C ASP A 32 19.38 -9.52 0.43
N LYS A 33 18.99 -10.79 0.29
CA LYS A 33 19.91 -11.91 0.43
C LYS A 33 21.09 -11.81 -0.54
N GLY A 34 20.82 -11.50 -1.82
CA GLY A 34 21.87 -11.35 -2.82
C GLY A 34 22.85 -10.22 -2.49
N VAL A 35 22.36 -9.08 -2.00
CA VAL A 35 23.19 -7.96 -1.55
C VAL A 35 24.05 -8.36 -0.35
N HIS A 36 23.49 -9.06 0.63
CA HIS A 36 24.22 -9.56 1.78
C HIS A 36 25.31 -10.59 1.40
N ASP A 37 25.00 -11.51 0.48
CA ASP A 37 25.97 -12.51 -0.01
C ASP A 37 27.15 -11.84 -0.74
N ILE A 38 26.88 -10.81 -1.56
CA ILE A 38 27.92 -10.00 -2.22
C ILE A 38 28.76 -9.24 -1.19
N GLN A 39 28.13 -8.63 -0.19
CA GLN A 39 28.81 -7.94 0.91
C GLN A 39 29.77 -8.87 1.66
N HIS A 40 29.31 -10.07 1.99
CA HIS A 40 30.14 -11.08 2.64
C HIS A 40 31.31 -11.54 1.77
N ALA A 41 31.06 -11.79 0.49
CA ALA A 41 32.10 -12.20 -0.46
C ALA A 41 33.16 -11.10 -0.65
N ALA A 42 32.74 -9.84 -0.73
CA ALA A 42 33.64 -8.69 -0.84
C ALA A 42 34.55 -8.59 0.40
N ARG A 43 33.98 -8.66 1.61
CA ARG A 43 34.75 -8.66 2.86
C ARG A 43 35.78 -9.79 2.90
N LYS A 44 35.35 -11.03 2.61
CA LYS A 44 36.25 -12.19 2.59
C LYS A 44 37.40 -12.03 1.59
N LEU A 45 37.11 -11.52 0.40
CA LEU A 45 38.13 -11.29 -0.62
C LEU A 45 39.15 -10.24 -0.16
N THR A 46 38.66 -9.14 0.41
CA THR A 46 39.51 -8.09 1.00
C THR A 46 40.38 -8.66 2.10
N GLU A 47 39.80 -9.29 3.13
CA GLU A 47 40.51 -9.87 4.28
C GLU A 47 41.62 -10.84 3.86
N LYS A 48 41.34 -11.70 2.87
CA LYS A 48 42.28 -12.72 2.40
C LYS A 48 43.53 -12.14 1.73
N HIS A 49 43.40 -10.99 1.07
CA HIS A 49 44.44 -10.45 0.18
C HIS A 49 44.97 -9.07 0.58
N ILE A 50 44.43 -8.45 1.65
CA ILE A 50 44.70 -7.05 2.01
C ILE A 50 46.19 -6.76 2.23
N ASN A 51 46.94 -7.72 2.79
CA ASN A 51 48.37 -7.55 3.07
C ASN A 51 49.22 -7.39 1.81
N ASN A 52 48.73 -7.92 0.67
CA ASN A 52 49.44 -7.90 -0.61
C ASN A 52 48.80 -6.94 -1.63
N ILE A 53 47.48 -6.71 -1.53
CA ILE A 53 46.69 -5.92 -2.47
C ILE A 53 45.79 -4.98 -1.68
N THR A 54 46.36 -3.87 -1.23
CA THR A 54 45.67 -2.86 -0.40
C THR A 54 44.48 -2.21 -1.10
N ALA A 55 44.49 -2.14 -2.43
CA ALA A 55 43.39 -1.61 -3.23
C ALA A 55 42.04 -2.35 -3.00
N LEU A 56 42.07 -3.62 -2.57
CA LEU A 56 40.86 -4.39 -2.27
C LEU A 56 40.07 -3.86 -1.06
N ALA A 57 40.66 -3.01 -0.22
CA ALA A 57 39.91 -2.32 0.85
C ALA A 57 38.73 -1.50 0.30
N GLY A 58 38.92 -0.86 -0.86
CA GLY A 58 37.89 -0.04 -1.49
C GLY A 58 36.66 -0.84 -1.95
N LEU A 59 36.84 -2.11 -2.32
CA LEU A 59 35.73 -2.97 -2.75
C LEU A 59 34.74 -3.23 -1.60
N SER A 60 35.24 -3.64 -0.43
CA SER A 60 34.39 -3.88 0.74
C SER A 60 33.64 -2.62 1.15
N VAL A 61 34.32 -1.46 1.19
CA VAL A 61 33.71 -0.18 1.56
C VAL A 61 32.61 0.24 0.59
N GLY A 62 32.85 0.11 -0.72
CA GLY A 62 31.86 0.44 -1.75
C GLY A 62 30.60 -0.42 -1.64
N VAL A 63 30.77 -1.74 -1.45
CA VAL A 63 29.65 -2.67 -1.29
C VAL A 63 28.88 -2.40 0.02
N ASP A 64 29.59 -2.11 1.11
CA ASP A 64 28.96 -1.72 2.39
C ASP A 64 28.13 -0.43 2.26
N GLY A 65 28.61 0.55 1.49
CA GLY A 65 27.88 1.78 1.20
C GLY A 65 26.58 1.51 0.43
N PHE A 66 26.67 0.72 -0.64
CA PHE A 66 25.50 0.33 -1.43
C PHE A 66 24.48 -0.45 -0.59
N ALA A 67 24.92 -1.44 0.20
CA ALA A 67 24.04 -2.25 1.03
C ALA A 67 23.22 -1.40 2.03
N LYS A 68 23.82 -0.35 2.60
CA LYS A 68 23.11 0.58 3.48
C LYS A 68 22.01 1.33 2.74
N THR A 69 22.31 1.92 1.57
CA THR A 69 21.32 2.63 0.75
C THR A 69 20.20 1.69 0.28
N PHE A 70 20.55 0.46 -0.09
CA PHE A 70 19.55 -0.54 -0.46
C PHE A 70 18.59 -0.86 0.70
N ASN A 71 19.13 -1.06 1.90
CA ASN A 71 18.32 -1.30 3.10
C ASN A 71 17.43 -0.11 3.48
N GLU A 72 17.88 1.12 3.23
CA GLU A 72 17.07 2.32 3.40
C GLU A 72 15.86 2.30 2.45
N SER A 73 16.05 1.98 1.16
CA SER A 73 14.95 1.83 0.19
C SER A 73 13.98 0.71 0.56
N LEU A 74 14.47 -0.43 1.06
CA LEU A 74 13.61 -1.51 1.57
C LEU A 74 12.75 -1.04 2.74
N LYS A 75 13.33 -0.29 3.69
CA LYS A 75 12.62 0.27 4.85
C LYS A 75 11.59 1.32 4.44
N GLU A 76 11.88 2.16 3.45
CA GLU A 76 10.90 3.10 2.91
C GLU A 76 9.70 2.35 2.32
N ALA A 77 9.92 1.30 1.52
CA ALA A 77 8.84 0.50 0.98
C ALA A 77 8.04 -0.22 2.08
N ARG A 78 8.70 -0.73 3.12
CA ARG A 78 8.04 -1.31 4.31
C ARG A 78 7.13 -0.30 5.02
N ASN A 79 7.62 0.92 5.22
CA ASN A 79 6.85 1.99 5.85
C ASN A 79 5.66 2.40 4.99
N SER A 80 5.85 2.47 3.67
CA SER A 80 4.77 2.75 2.71
C SER A 80 3.68 1.68 2.74
N ALA A 81 4.04 0.39 2.74
CA ALA A 81 3.10 -0.71 2.90
C ALA A 81 2.33 -0.63 4.23
N SER A 82 3.03 -0.33 5.32
CA SER A 82 2.42 -0.19 6.66
C SER A 82 1.43 0.97 6.72
N LEU A 83 1.79 2.12 6.12
CA LEU A 83 0.91 3.26 6.00
C LEU A 83 -0.31 2.93 5.13
N GLY A 84 -0.13 2.17 4.05
CA GLY A 84 -1.21 1.65 3.22
C GLY A 84 -2.24 0.83 4.00
N VAL A 85 -1.77 -0.06 4.90
CA VAL A 85 -2.65 -0.84 5.79
C VAL A 85 -3.49 0.09 6.67
N THR A 86 -2.85 1.04 7.37
CA THR A 86 -3.55 2.00 8.23
C THR A 86 -4.57 2.80 7.43
N ASN A 87 -4.13 3.40 6.32
CA ASN A 87 -4.95 4.23 5.46
C ASN A 87 -6.18 3.53 4.87
N ASN A 88 -6.05 2.25 4.52
CA ASN A 88 -7.17 1.44 4.03
C ASN A 88 -8.12 1.06 5.18
N LYS A 89 -7.56 0.78 6.36
CA LYS A 89 -8.33 0.46 7.55
C LYS A 89 -9.17 1.65 7.99
N ASP A 90 -8.56 2.83 8.13
CA ASP A 90 -9.24 4.07 8.51
C ASP A 90 -10.36 4.40 7.50
N PHE A 91 -10.10 4.24 6.20
CA PHE A 91 -11.14 4.42 5.18
C PHE A 91 -12.32 3.45 5.37
N VAL A 92 -12.07 2.15 5.56
CA VAL A 92 -13.15 1.16 5.66
C VAL A 92 -13.90 1.27 7.00
N GLU A 93 -13.17 1.32 8.12
CA GLU A 93 -13.74 1.28 9.47
C GLU A 93 -14.31 2.62 9.89
N ASP A 94 -13.55 3.70 9.74
CA ASP A 94 -13.94 5.01 10.26
C ASP A 94 -14.79 5.77 9.24
N THR A 95 -14.39 5.80 7.97
CA THR A 95 -15.17 6.54 6.97
C THR A 95 -16.39 5.76 6.49
N VAL A 96 -16.20 4.55 5.96
CA VAL A 96 -17.32 3.85 5.34
C VAL A 96 -18.28 3.30 6.40
N ILE A 97 -17.80 2.49 7.34
CA ILE A 97 -18.66 1.85 8.34
C ILE A 97 -19.21 2.87 9.34
N ALA A 98 -18.36 3.70 9.96
CA ALA A 98 -18.83 4.59 11.01
C ALA A 98 -19.56 5.83 10.47
N MET A 99 -19.06 6.47 9.41
CA MET A 99 -19.70 7.68 8.87
C MET A 99 -20.75 7.36 7.80
N VAL A 100 -20.40 6.70 6.69
CA VAL A 100 -21.32 6.52 5.55
C VAL A 100 -22.52 5.63 5.90
N GLU A 101 -22.29 4.46 6.49
CA GLU A 101 -23.38 3.56 6.91
C GLU A 101 -24.15 4.11 8.12
N GLY A 102 -23.54 5.06 8.84
CA GLY A 102 -24.11 5.73 10.00
C GLY A 102 -24.99 6.95 9.71
N ILE A 103 -25.10 7.39 8.45
CA ILE A 103 -25.82 8.62 8.07
C ILE A 103 -27.31 8.51 8.45
N LYS A 104 -27.78 9.42 9.31
CA LYS A 104 -29.20 9.55 9.70
C LYS A 104 -29.77 10.93 9.40
N THR A 105 -28.91 11.94 9.36
CA THR A 105 -29.29 13.34 9.20
C THR A 105 -28.54 13.98 8.03
N LYS A 106 -29.02 15.17 7.61
CA LYS A 106 -28.32 15.97 6.60
C LYS A 106 -26.93 16.40 7.06
N LYS A 107 -26.75 16.63 8.37
CA LYS A 107 -25.45 16.96 8.94
C LYS A 107 -24.46 15.80 8.79
N ASP A 108 -24.87 14.57 9.12
CA ASP A 108 -24.02 13.37 8.97
C ASP A 108 -23.62 13.16 7.51
N LEU A 109 -24.56 13.41 6.58
CA LEU A 109 -24.30 13.35 5.14
C LEU A 109 -23.22 14.36 4.71
N ASP A 110 -23.34 15.60 5.17
CA ASP A 110 -22.39 16.66 4.80
C ASP A 110 -20.99 16.40 5.38
N GLU A 111 -20.91 15.86 6.61
CA GLU A 111 -19.65 15.41 7.23
C GLU A 111 -19.01 14.24 6.46
N ALA A 112 -19.79 13.21 6.11
CA ALA A 112 -19.30 12.08 5.34
C ALA A 112 -18.80 12.49 3.94
N ILE A 113 -19.50 13.40 3.25
CA ILE A 113 -19.07 13.95 1.95
C ILE A 113 -17.74 14.68 2.08
N LEU A 114 -17.54 15.44 3.16
CA LEU A 114 -16.32 16.19 3.39
C LEU A 114 -15.14 15.23 3.63
N GLU A 115 -15.30 14.25 4.51
CA GLU A 115 -14.27 13.24 4.79
C GLU A 115 -13.88 12.46 3.52
N LEU A 116 -14.86 11.97 2.76
CA LEU A 116 -14.61 11.25 1.51
C LEU A 116 -13.89 12.13 0.47
N LYS A 117 -14.19 13.43 0.43
CA LYS A 117 -13.49 14.38 -0.42
C LYS A 117 -12.04 14.57 0.02
N GLU A 118 -11.76 14.60 1.31
CA GLU A 118 -10.39 14.69 1.82
C GLU A 118 -9.59 13.45 1.41
N ILE A 119 -10.13 12.25 1.61
CA ILE A 119 -9.50 10.98 1.21
C ILE A 119 -9.26 10.91 -0.30
N ALA A 120 -10.24 11.33 -1.11
CA ALA A 120 -10.12 11.37 -2.57
C ALA A 120 -8.97 12.27 -3.05
N ASN A 121 -8.61 13.31 -2.28
CA ASN A 121 -7.53 14.23 -2.60
C ASN A 121 -6.17 13.84 -1.99
N GLN A 122 -6.11 12.78 -1.18
CA GLN A 122 -4.85 12.29 -0.63
C GLN A 122 -3.96 11.76 -1.76
N LYS A 123 -2.69 12.16 -1.74
CA LYS A 123 -1.70 11.65 -2.70
C LYS A 123 -1.22 10.26 -2.27
N PRO A 124 -0.89 9.39 -3.24
CA PRO A 124 -0.27 8.12 -2.92
C PRO A 124 1.07 8.27 -2.19
N THR A 125 1.36 7.33 -1.29
CA THR A 125 2.64 7.27 -0.59
C THR A 125 3.77 6.92 -1.55
N GLN A 126 4.87 7.67 -1.50
CA GLN A 126 6.05 7.44 -2.33
C GLN A 126 7.01 6.46 -1.68
N SER A 127 7.67 5.60 -2.47
CA SER A 127 8.74 4.68 -2.02
C SER A 127 9.99 4.94 -2.85
N LYS A 128 10.82 5.90 -2.44
CA LYS A 128 11.91 6.38 -3.30
C LYS A 128 12.98 5.30 -3.48
N GLY A 129 13.52 5.22 -4.69
CA GLY A 129 14.52 4.20 -5.04
C GLY A 129 13.94 2.79 -5.18
N PHE A 130 12.63 2.60 -5.02
CA PHE A 130 11.97 1.30 -5.19
C PHE A 130 10.72 1.39 -6.09
N PRO A 131 10.89 1.53 -7.42
CA PRO A 131 9.80 1.85 -8.35
C PRO A 131 8.70 0.78 -8.40
N GLY A 132 9.04 -0.49 -8.17
CA GLY A 132 8.05 -1.58 -8.09
C GLY A 132 7.09 -1.39 -6.91
N ALA A 133 7.62 -1.04 -5.74
CA ALA A 133 6.84 -0.74 -4.55
C ALA A 133 6.05 0.57 -4.70
N GLU A 134 6.69 1.62 -5.24
CA GLU A 134 6.03 2.91 -5.49
C GLU A 134 4.80 2.75 -6.39
N LYS A 135 4.93 2.01 -7.49
CA LYS A 135 3.81 1.74 -8.39
C LYS A 135 2.73 0.90 -7.69
N MET A 136 3.10 -0.22 -7.07
CA MET A 136 2.11 -1.16 -6.50
C MET A 136 1.32 -0.54 -5.35
N PHE A 137 2.00 0.07 -4.38
CA PHE A 137 1.35 0.71 -3.24
C PHE A 137 0.63 2.00 -3.68
N GLY A 138 1.14 2.65 -4.71
CA GLY A 138 0.50 3.78 -5.37
C GLY A 138 -0.86 3.41 -5.99
N ASP A 139 -0.91 2.31 -6.75
CA ASP A 139 -2.11 1.79 -7.40
C ASP A 139 -3.19 1.38 -6.36
N ILE A 140 -2.78 0.76 -5.24
CA ILE A 140 -3.67 0.44 -4.12
C ILE A 140 -4.23 1.72 -3.48
N SER A 141 -3.37 2.70 -3.21
CA SER A 141 -3.79 3.99 -2.63
C SER A 141 -4.74 4.75 -3.57
N ALA A 142 -4.49 4.71 -4.88
CA ALA A 142 -5.34 5.32 -5.89
C ALA A 142 -6.72 4.65 -5.97
N THR A 143 -6.80 3.34 -5.74
CA THR A 143 -8.08 2.62 -5.67
C THR A 143 -8.95 3.15 -4.53
N ARG A 144 -8.37 3.29 -3.34
CA ARG A 144 -9.04 3.90 -2.17
C ARG A 144 -9.52 5.32 -2.47
N SER A 145 -8.67 6.17 -3.05
CA SER A 145 -9.04 7.54 -3.43
C SER A 145 -10.17 7.57 -4.48
N SER A 146 -10.15 6.64 -5.44
CA SER A 146 -11.20 6.50 -6.45
C SER A 146 -12.54 6.08 -5.83
N ASP A 147 -12.52 5.08 -4.95
CA ASP A 147 -13.73 4.61 -4.27
C ASP A 147 -14.33 5.69 -3.37
N ALA A 148 -13.49 6.43 -2.65
CA ALA A 148 -13.93 7.59 -1.87
C ALA A 148 -14.60 8.66 -2.75
N ALA A 149 -14.01 8.98 -3.90
CA ALA A 149 -14.59 9.93 -4.86
C ALA A 149 -15.94 9.46 -5.43
N LYS A 150 -16.08 8.17 -5.74
CA LYS A 150 -17.35 7.59 -6.22
C LYS A 150 -18.45 7.72 -5.16
N MET A 151 -18.16 7.35 -3.92
CA MET A 151 -19.10 7.48 -2.80
C MET A 151 -19.46 8.94 -2.54
N GLN A 152 -18.47 9.83 -2.52
CA GLN A 152 -18.66 11.27 -2.32
C GLN A 152 -19.63 11.84 -3.36
N LYS A 153 -19.46 11.46 -4.63
CA LYS A 153 -20.32 11.90 -5.71
C LYS A 153 -21.76 11.42 -5.52
N VAL A 154 -21.95 10.13 -5.25
CA VAL A 154 -23.30 9.56 -5.08
C VAL A 154 -24.03 10.16 -3.87
N LEU A 155 -23.33 10.37 -2.76
CA LEU A 155 -23.89 11.04 -1.60
C LEU A 155 -24.17 12.52 -1.86
N GLY A 156 -23.35 13.21 -2.66
CA GLY A 156 -23.56 14.62 -3.00
C GLY A 156 -24.74 14.88 -3.95
N GLU A 157 -25.08 13.90 -4.79
CA GLU A 157 -26.17 13.99 -5.76
C GLU A 157 -27.51 13.42 -5.24
N THR A 158 -27.54 12.90 -3.99
CA THR A 158 -28.72 12.20 -3.46
C THR A 158 -29.86 13.13 -3.06
N THR A 159 -31.09 12.71 -3.38
CA THR A 159 -32.34 13.29 -2.85
C THR A 159 -33.03 12.38 -1.83
N ASP A 160 -32.65 11.09 -1.78
CA ASP A 160 -33.15 10.09 -0.84
C ASP A 160 -31.95 9.46 -0.13
N ILE A 161 -31.58 10.06 1.01
CA ILE A 161 -30.40 9.70 1.80
C ILE A 161 -30.49 8.23 2.23
N LYS A 162 -31.63 7.82 2.78
CA LYS A 162 -31.78 6.48 3.36
C LYS A 162 -31.61 5.40 2.29
N LYS A 163 -32.31 5.55 1.16
CA LYS A 163 -32.18 4.60 0.05
C LYS A 163 -30.76 4.55 -0.51
N THR A 164 -30.12 5.71 -0.66
CA THR A 164 -28.76 5.81 -1.21
C THR A 164 -27.73 5.14 -0.30
N VAL A 165 -27.84 5.35 1.00
CA VAL A 165 -26.98 4.67 1.99
C VAL A 165 -27.18 3.17 1.93
N GLU A 166 -28.43 2.68 1.92
CA GLU A 166 -28.71 1.23 1.80
C GLU A 166 -28.12 0.60 0.53
N GLU A 167 -28.20 1.30 -0.61
CA GLU A 167 -27.62 0.85 -1.88
C GLU A 167 -26.09 0.87 -1.85
N LEU A 168 -25.47 1.92 -1.32
CA LEU A 168 -24.01 2.02 -1.16
C LEU A 168 -23.46 0.95 -0.22
N THR A 169 -24.09 0.73 0.94
CA THR A 169 -23.70 -0.32 1.89
C THR A 169 -23.70 -1.69 1.23
N LYS A 170 -24.76 -2.02 0.46
CA LYS A 170 -24.85 -3.30 -0.25
C LYS A 170 -23.80 -3.42 -1.34
N ALA A 171 -23.56 -2.36 -2.11
CA ALA A 171 -22.58 -2.36 -3.19
C ALA A 171 -21.13 -2.46 -2.66
N PHE A 172 -20.83 -1.83 -1.52
CA PHE A 172 -19.49 -1.83 -0.94
C PHE A 172 -19.19 -3.04 -0.06
N ALA A 173 -20.21 -3.77 0.40
CA ALA A 173 -20.04 -4.98 1.22
C ALA A 173 -18.97 -5.97 0.68
N PRO A 174 -18.96 -6.37 -0.61
CA PRO A 174 -17.90 -7.23 -1.14
C PRO A 174 -16.52 -6.53 -1.14
N ALA A 175 -16.46 -5.23 -1.39
CA ALA A 175 -15.21 -4.47 -1.38
C ALA A 175 -14.54 -4.47 0.00
N LYS A 176 -15.30 -4.48 1.11
CA LYS A 176 -14.73 -4.59 2.48
C LYS A 176 -13.87 -5.85 2.65
N ALA A 177 -14.31 -6.98 2.09
CA ALA A 177 -13.54 -8.22 2.10
C ALA A 177 -12.26 -8.08 1.26
N GLY A 178 -12.37 -7.50 0.06
CA GLY A 178 -11.19 -7.23 -0.78
C GLY A 178 -10.16 -6.29 -0.14
N TYR A 179 -10.60 -5.20 0.50
CA TYR A 179 -9.72 -4.31 1.28
C TYR A 179 -9.01 -5.07 2.41
N LYS A 180 -9.71 -5.98 3.10
CA LYS A 180 -9.12 -6.81 4.14
C LYS A 180 -8.03 -7.73 3.59
N GLU A 181 -8.27 -8.45 2.50
CA GLU A 181 -7.27 -9.33 1.89
C GLU A 181 -6.03 -8.56 1.38
N VAL A 182 -6.24 -7.40 0.75
CA VAL A 182 -5.13 -6.52 0.33
C VAL A 182 -4.34 -6.03 1.55
N ASN A 183 -5.00 -5.65 2.64
CA ASN A 183 -4.34 -5.25 3.88
C ASN A 183 -3.53 -6.38 4.52
N GLU A 184 -4.04 -7.61 4.50
CA GLU A 184 -3.29 -8.79 4.97
C GLU A 184 -2.03 -9.01 4.14
N ALA A 185 -2.11 -8.86 2.81
CA ALA A 185 -0.96 -8.96 1.92
C ALA A 185 0.08 -7.84 2.17
N LEU A 186 -0.36 -6.59 2.32
CA LEU A 186 0.52 -5.46 2.64
C LEU A 186 1.17 -5.62 4.03
N SER A 187 0.42 -6.09 5.02
CA SER A 187 0.94 -6.36 6.37
C SER A 187 1.98 -7.49 6.36
N ALA A 188 1.73 -8.55 5.59
CA ALA A 188 2.68 -9.63 5.39
C ALA A 188 3.97 -9.14 4.72
N TYR A 189 3.86 -8.28 3.69
CA TYR A 189 5.02 -7.61 3.08
C TYR A 189 5.81 -6.82 4.14
N ALA A 190 5.13 -5.93 4.88
CA ALA A 190 5.77 -5.04 5.85
C ALA A 190 6.42 -5.78 7.04
N THR A 191 5.94 -6.97 7.38
CA THR A 191 6.50 -7.79 8.46
C THR A 191 7.74 -8.57 8.00
N LYS A 192 7.78 -8.99 6.73
CA LYS A 192 8.91 -9.74 6.18
C LYS A 192 10.16 -8.89 5.96
N ILE A 193 10.00 -7.60 5.65
CA ILE A 193 11.11 -6.67 5.43
C ILE A 193 11.55 -6.07 6.78
N LEU A 194 12.78 -6.34 7.21
CA LEU A 194 13.37 -5.91 8.50
C LEU A 194 14.44 -4.83 8.33
#